data_AF-A0A815K1Z5-F1
#
_entry.id   AF-A0A815K1Z5-F1
#
_cell.length_a   1.000
_cell.length_b   1.000
_cell.length_c   1.000
_cell.angle_alpha   90.00
_cell.angle_beta   90.00
_cell.angle_gamma   90.00
#
_symmetry.space_group_name_H-M   'P 1'
#
loop_
_entity.id
_entity.type
_entity.pdbx_description
1 polymer ?
#
loop_
_entity_poly.entity_id
_entity_poly.type
_entity_poly.pdbx_seq_one_letter_code
_entity_poly.pdbx_strand_id
1 'polypeptide(L)'
;MSIQHSFSAFFLVQTVKGFSGIAANLALAVALAKLYNTTIYSKYKYRIRFCWWGAEEVGYLGSSYHVRKAKNATAPGERLADYLINLNYDMIASPNFIFGVYHNQTARKGIPSKAIHGIDKVADLFREWFDAQNLPWTTTDLDGRTDYAPFLTEGIVVGGLFSGAEDVKTVEERNRYDHFLGQGMGGLADSVCDPCYHKACDSIQNVNIFALDKMVKAAAYVLEKLGEESDLQGWLYPN
;
A
#
# COMPACT_ATOMS: atom_id res chain seq x y z
N MET A 1 -38.45 -0.19 -5.39
CA MET A 1 -37.61 0.75 -6.17
C MET A 1 -36.19 0.17 -6.16
N SER A 2 -35.82 -0.54 -7.23
CA SER A 2 -34.53 -1.24 -7.34
C SER A 2 -33.45 -0.21 -7.63
N ILE A 3 -32.59 0.09 -6.66
CA ILE A 3 -31.42 0.93 -6.90
C ILE A 3 -30.36 0.05 -7.58
N GLN A 4 -30.35 0.05 -8.91
CA GLN A 4 -29.17 -0.35 -9.67
C GLN A 4 -28.08 0.70 -9.41
N HIS A 5 -27.27 0.50 -8.37
CA HIS A 5 -26.00 1.19 -8.26
C HIS A 5 -25.09 0.64 -9.36
N SER A 6 -25.03 1.36 -10.48
CA SER A 6 -23.91 1.28 -11.41
C SER A 6 -22.67 1.74 -10.66
N PHE A 7 -21.93 0.79 -10.09
CA PHE A 7 -20.64 1.07 -9.46
C PHE A 7 -19.60 1.26 -10.57
N SER A 8 -19.20 2.50 -10.82
CA SER A 8 -18.28 2.85 -11.91
C SER A 8 -16.81 2.95 -11.48
N ALA A 9 -16.50 2.74 -10.20
CA ALA A 9 -15.19 3.03 -9.64
C ALA A 9 -14.73 1.97 -8.63
N PHE A 10 -13.46 1.57 -8.77
CA PHE A 10 -12.83 0.46 -8.07
C PHE A 10 -11.53 0.93 -7.41
N PHE A 11 -11.36 0.49 -6.16
CA PHE A 11 -10.12 0.45 -5.43
C PHE A 11 -9.40 -0.84 -5.73
N LEU A 12 -8.11 -0.76 -6.04
CA LEU A 12 -7.26 -1.93 -6.02
C LEU A 12 -6.43 -1.94 -4.74
N VAL A 13 -6.54 -3.01 -3.97
CA VAL A 13 -5.63 -3.30 -2.86
C VAL A 13 -4.81 -4.50 -3.30
N GLN A 14 -3.50 -4.32 -3.44
CA GLN A 14 -2.62 -5.29 -4.05
C GLN A 14 -1.36 -5.57 -3.23
N THR A 15 -0.84 -6.77 -3.40
CA THR A 15 0.38 -7.26 -2.77
C THR A 15 1.07 -8.24 -3.71
N VAL A 16 2.38 -8.11 -3.89
CA VAL A 16 3.33 -9.22 -4.07
C VAL A 16 4.68 -8.78 -3.53
N LYS A 17 5.51 -9.80 -3.27
CA LYS A 17 6.83 -9.79 -2.63
C LYS A 17 6.72 -9.56 -1.12
N GLY A 18 7.20 -10.58 -0.40
CA GLY A 18 6.91 -10.79 1.02
C GLY A 18 5.54 -11.42 1.30
N PHE A 19 5.54 -12.59 1.94
CA PHE A 19 4.33 -13.20 2.52
C PHE A 19 3.58 -12.25 3.47
N SER A 20 4.29 -11.27 4.05
CA SER A 20 3.72 -10.24 4.93
C SER A 20 2.66 -9.39 4.23
N GLY A 21 2.93 -8.92 3.01
CA GLY A 21 1.95 -8.21 2.19
C GLY A 21 0.73 -9.08 1.91
N ILE A 22 0.95 -10.28 1.35
CA ILE A 22 -0.13 -11.23 1.02
C ILE A 22 -1.06 -11.48 2.21
N ALA A 23 -0.48 -11.72 3.39
CA ALA A 23 -1.21 -11.95 4.63
C ALA A 23 -2.01 -10.70 5.06
N ALA A 24 -1.43 -9.51 4.94
CA ALA A 24 -2.11 -8.26 5.22
C ALA A 24 -3.32 -8.03 4.31
N ASN A 25 -3.16 -8.23 3.00
CA ASN A 25 -4.29 -8.10 2.06
C ASN A 25 -5.42 -9.06 2.39
N LEU A 26 -5.08 -10.31 2.74
CA LEU A 26 -6.10 -11.28 3.14
C LEU A 26 -6.78 -10.86 4.45
N ALA A 27 -6.03 -10.37 5.43
CA ALA A 27 -6.58 -9.88 6.69
C ALA A 27 -7.54 -8.71 6.48
N LEU A 28 -7.16 -7.73 5.64
CA LEU A 28 -8.00 -6.59 5.26
C LEU A 28 -9.28 -7.05 4.55
N ALA A 29 -9.17 -7.97 3.59
CA ALA A 29 -10.31 -8.52 2.86
C ALA A 29 -11.31 -9.22 3.79
N VAL A 30 -10.80 -10.05 4.72
CA VAL A 30 -11.64 -10.75 5.69
C VAL A 30 -12.28 -9.77 6.69
N ALA A 31 -11.53 -8.78 7.16
CA ALA A 31 -12.04 -7.76 8.08
C ALA A 31 -13.17 -6.95 7.42
N LEU A 32 -12.95 -6.49 6.19
CA LEU A 32 -13.95 -5.73 5.44
C LEU A 32 -15.19 -6.58 5.14
N ALA A 33 -15.03 -7.85 4.76
CA ALA A 33 -16.15 -8.75 4.53
C ALA A 33 -17.00 -8.95 5.79
N LYS A 34 -16.36 -9.05 6.97
CA LYS A 34 -17.07 -9.10 8.26
C LYS A 34 -17.83 -7.82 8.54
N LEU A 35 -17.21 -6.66 8.34
CA LEU A 35 -17.85 -5.35 8.53
C LEU A 35 -19.05 -5.17 7.61
N TYR A 36 -18.91 -5.53 6.34
CA TYR A 36 -19.95 -5.45 5.33
C TYR A 36 -21.21 -6.28 5.68
N ASN A 37 -21.05 -7.37 6.43
CA ASN A 37 -22.16 -8.21 6.89
C ASN A 37 -22.89 -7.64 8.12
N THR A 38 -22.41 -6.55 8.72
CA THR A 38 -23.08 -5.89 9.83
C THR A 38 -24.10 -4.85 9.34
N THR A 39 -25.06 -4.49 10.18
CA THR A 39 -26.07 -3.46 9.88
C THR A 39 -25.64 -2.05 10.27
N ILE A 40 -24.58 -1.93 11.07
CA ILE A 40 -24.07 -0.65 11.59
C ILE A 40 -23.00 -0.03 10.70
N TYR A 41 -22.42 -0.84 9.81
CA TYR A 41 -21.35 -0.41 8.94
C TYR A 41 -21.90 0.16 7.64
N SER A 42 -21.63 1.44 7.40
CA SER A 42 -22.00 2.10 6.15
C SER A 42 -21.28 1.46 4.98
N LYS A 43 -22.04 0.98 4.00
CA LYS A 43 -21.46 0.38 2.80
C LYS A 43 -20.71 1.46 2.02
N TYR A 44 -19.45 1.18 1.67
CA TYR A 44 -18.68 2.08 0.83
C TYR A 44 -19.37 2.33 -0.50
N LYS A 45 -19.25 3.57 -0.97
CA LYS A 45 -19.73 4.01 -2.28
C LYS A 45 -18.98 3.33 -3.43
N TYR A 46 -17.72 3.01 -3.21
CA TYR A 46 -16.81 2.45 -4.21
C TYR A 46 -16.57 0.96 -3.95
N ARG A 47 -16.25 0.22 -5.01
CA ARG A 47 -15.92 -1.21 -4.90
C ARG A 47 -14.46 -1.39 -4.52
N ILE A 48 -14.16 -2.36 -3.66
CA ILE A 48 -12.78 -2.75 -3.35
C ILE A 48 -12.49 -4.10 -3.98
N ARG A 49 -11.38 -4.17 -4.73
CA ARG A 49 -10.84 -5.36 -5.36
C ARG A 49 -9.49 -5.67 -4.74
N PHE A 50 -9.40 -6.83 -4.10
CA PHE A 50 -8.14 -7.36 -3.60
C PHE A 50 -7.46 -8.18 -4.69
N CYS A 51 -6.17 -7.93 -4.91
CA CYS A 51 -5.37 -8.61 -5.93
C CYS A 51 -4.10 -9.20 -5.32
N TRP A 52 -3.77 -10.41 -5.78
CA TRP A 52 -2.52 -11.10 -5.49
C TRP A 52 -1.87 -11.43 -6.83
N TRP A 53 -0.74 -10.81 -7.14
CA TRP A 53 -0.10 -11.03 -8.43
C TRP A 53 0.84 -12.22 -8.41
N GLY A 54 0.92 -12.90 -9.55
CA GLY A 54 1.97 -13.88 -9.80
C GLY A 54 3.14 -13.21 -10.53
N ALA A 55 4.32 -13.84 -10.42
CA ALA A 55 5.49 -13.50 -11.22
C ALA A 55 5.95 -12.03 -11.10
N GLU A 56 5.91 -11.47 -9.89
CA GLU A 56 6.51 -10.16 -9.58
C GLU A 56 8.03 -10.21 -9.67
N GLU A 57 8.64 -11.25 -9.09
CA GLU A 57 10.10 -11.41 -8.99
C GLU A 57 10.83 -11.58 -10.33
N VAL A 58 10.08 -11.73 -11.42
CA VAL A 58 10.59 -11.80 -12.79
C VAL A 58 10.14 -10.59 -13.62
N GLY A 59 9.77 -9.49 -12.95
CA GLY A 59 9.41 -8.20 -13.55
C GLY A 59 7.91 -7.91 -13.57
N TYR A 60 7.21 -8.06 -12.42
CA TYR A 60 5.81 -7.62 -12.22
C TYR A 60 4.88 -8.05 -13.37
N LEU A 61 5.06 -9.29 -13.82
CA LEU A 61 4.39 -9.80 -15.03
C LEU A 61 2.89 -9.95 -14.82
N GLY A 62 2.46 -10.34 -13.62
CA GLY A 62 1.05 -10.50 -13.26
C GLY A 62 0.28 -9.17 -13.27
N SER A 63 0.77 -8.17 -12.54
CA SER A 63 0.16 -6.83 -12.53
C SER A 63 0.22 -6.17 -13.91
N SER A 64 1.34 -6.33 -14.63
CA SER A 64 1.47 -5.84 -16.01
C SER A 64 0.46 -6.49 -16.95
N TYR A 65 0.25 -7.79 -16.84
CA TYR A 65 -0.76 -8.50 -17.61
C TYR A 65 -2.16 -7.96 -17.30
N HIS A 66 -2.47 -7.76 -16.02
CA HIS A 66 -3.76 -7.23 -15.60
C HIS A 66 -4.02 -5.85 -16.18
N VAL A 67 -3.09 -4.91 -16.05
CA VAL A 67 -3.23 -3.56 -16.61
C VAL A 67 -3.40 -3.60 -18.13
N ARG A 68 -2.62 -4.42 -18.85
CA ARG A 68 -2.79 -4.61 -20.31
C ARG A 68 -4.17 -5.14 -20.68
N LYS A 69 -4.74 -6.05 -19.90
CA LYS A 69 -6.11 -6.55 -20.13
C LYS A 69 -7.14 -5.47 -19.82
N ALA A 70 -6.97 -4.74 -18.73
CA ALA A 70 -7.89 -3.68 -18.32
C ALA A 70 -7.97 -2.54 -19.35
N LYS A 71 -6.86 -2.21 -20.03
CA LYS A 71 -6.83 -1.22 -21.13
C LYS A 71 -7.75 -1.58 -22.29
N ASN A 72 -7.94 -2.87 -22.55
CA ASN A 72 -8.73 -3.38 -23.67
C ASN A 72 -10.11 -3.88 -23.24
N ALA A 73 -10.42 -3.85 -21.94
CA ALA A 73 -11.69 -4.32 -21.43
C ALA A 73 -12.79 -3.31 -21.73
N THR A 74 -14.02 -3.81 -21.89
CA THR A 74 -15.23 -3.01 -22.06
C THR A 74 -16.22 -3.19 -20.90
N ALA A 75 -16.13 -4.32 -20.20
CA ALA A 75 -17.01 -4.65 -19.09
C ALA A 75 -16.79 -3.70 -17.89
N PRO A 76 -17.87 -3.15 -17.29
CA PRO A 76 -17.75 -2.34 -16.07
C PRO A 76 -17.04 -3.07 -14.95
N GLY A 77 -16.04 -2.42 -14.39
CA GLY A 77 -15.14 -2.93 -13.38
C GLY A 77 -13.92 -3.66 -13.87
N GLU A 78 -13.83 -3.94 -15.17
CA GLU A 78 -12.63 -4.50 -15.77
C GLU A 78 -11.87 -3.46 -16.59
N ARG A 79 -12.47 -2.30 -16.88
CA ARG A 79 -11.81 -1.24 -17.64
C ARG A 79 -10.79 -0.52 -16.78
N LEU A 80 -9.66 -0.18 -17.38
CA LEU A 80 -8.63 0.62 -16.71
C LEU A 80 -9.19 1.95 -16.17
N ALA A 81 -10.12 2.58 -16.90
CA ALA A 81 -10.76 3.83 -16.51
C ALA A 81 -11.63 3.72 -15.24
N ASP A 82 -11.98 2.50 -14.82
CA ASP A 82 -12.76 2.28 -13.60
C ASP A 82 -11.85 2.21 -12.36
N TYR A 83 -10.51 2.21 -12.52
CA TYR A 83 -9.55 2.10 -11.42
C TYR A 83 -9.11 3.49 -10.96
N LEU A 84 -9.47 3.85 -9.72
CA LEU A 84 -9.15 5.17 -9.16
C LEU A 84 -7.79 5.20 -8.47
N ILE A 85 -7.46 4.14 -7.75
CA ILE A 85 -6.25 4.07 -6.92
C ILE A 85 -5.80 2.63 -6.76
N ASN A 86 -4.48 2.46 -6.63
CA ASN A 86 -3.80 1.22 -6.35
C ASN A 86 -2.99 1.33 -5.05
N LEU A 87 -3.36 0.59 -4.01
CA LEU A 87 -2.59 0.49 -2.76
C LEU A 87 -1.73 -0.76 -2.79
N ASN A 88 -0.41 -0.61 -2.68
CA ASN A 88 0.55 -1.70 -2.76
C ASN A 88 1.23 -1.96 -1.42
N TYR A 89 1.23 -3.21 -0.98
CA TYR A 89 1.97 -3.65 0.22
C TYR A 89 2.94 -4.76 -0.17
N ASP A 90 4.19 -4.39 -0.32
CA ASP A 90 5.31 -5.26 -0.66
C ASP A 90 6.29 -5.15 0.50
N MET A 91 6.64 -6.27 1.14
CA MET A 91 7.50 -6.34 2.33
C MET A 91 7.14 -5.33 3.44
N ILE A 92 6.13 -5.64 4.27
CA ILE A 92 5.67 -4.76 5.37
C ILE A 92 5.93 -5.34 6.77
N ALA A 93 6.93 -6.21 6.92
CA ALA A 93 7.26 -6.84 8.19
C ALA A 93 8.74 -7.21 8.37
N SER A 94 9.66 -6.46 7.78
CA SER A 94 11.10 -6.75 7.85
C SER A 94 11.60 -6.79 9.31
N PRO A 95 12.58 -7.64 9.67
CA PRO A 95 13.06 -7.78 11.04
C PRO A 95 13.56 -6.47 11.66
N ASN A 96 14.33 -5.69 10.88
CA ASN A 96 14.88 -4.38 11.24
C ASN A 96 14.08 -3.27 10.55
N PHE A 97 12.75 -3.38 10.61
CA PHE A 97 11.77 -2.56 9.86
C PHE A 97 11.98 -1.05 9.94
N ILE A 98 11.59 -0.38 8.86
CA ILE A 98 11.08 0.99 8.90
C ILE A 98 9.55 1.00 8.72
N PHE A 99 8.89 2.05 9.14
CA PHE A 99 7.53 2.43 8.77
C PHE A 99 7.60 3.37 7.56
N GLY A 100 7.90 2.78 6.38
CA GLY A 100 8.02 3.50 5.12
C GLY A 100 6.67 3.75 4.48
N VAL A 101 6.43 5.00 4.08
CA VAL A 101 5.23 5.45 3.33
C VAL A 101 5.64 5.81 1.91
N TYR A 102 5.01 5.20 0.90
CA TYR A 102 5.28 5.55 -0.50
C TYR A 102 4.95 7.01 -0.79
N HIS A 103 5.92 7.72 -1.35
CA HIS A 103 5.80 9.11 -1.74
C HIS A 103 6.65 9.40 -2.99
N ASN A 104 6.39 10.52 -3.65
CA ASN A 104 7.10 10.94 -4.86
C ASN A 104 8.24 11.95 -4.57
N GLN A 105 8.82 11.92 -3.36
CA GLN A 105 9.64 13.02 -2.85
C GLN A 105 10.89 13.26 -3.71
N THR A 106 11.58 12.20 -4.14
CA THR A 106 12.74 12.30 -5.04
C THR A 106 12.45 11.71 -6.43
N ALA A 107 11.45 10.81 -6.53
CA ALA A 107 11.06 10.14 -7.77
C ALA A 107 10.06 10.90 -8.65
N ARG A 108 9.88 12.23 -8.47
CA ARG A 108 8.87 13.00 -9.22
C ARG A 108 9.08 12.98 -10.74
N LYS A 109 10.32 12.83 -11.21
CA LYS A 109 10.67 12.79 -12.63
C LYS A 109 10.25 11.42 -13.22
N GLY A 110 9.18 11.42 -14.02
CA GLY A 110 8.65 10.22 -14.68
C GLY A 110 7.28 9.80 -14.15
N ILE A 111 6.81 10.37 -13.05
CA ILE A 111 5.45 10.16 -12.54
C ILE A 111 4.47 11.01 -13.37
N PRO A 112 3.38 10.42 -13.90
CA PRO A 112 2.36 11.19 -14.61
C PRO A 112 1.78 12.29 -13.72
N SER A 113 1.79 13.53 -14.22
CA SER A 113 1.41 14.73 -13.46
C SER A 113 0.03 14.62 -12.80
N LYS A 114 -0.93 14.00 -13.49
CA LYS A 114 -2.29 13.78 -12.99
C LYS A 114 -2.37 12.92 -11.72
N ALA A 115 -1.37 12.07 -11.45
CA ALA A 115 -1.36 11.18 -10.29
C ALA A 115 -0.69 11.80 -9.06
N ILE A 116 0.12 12.85 -9.24
CA ILE A 116 0.97 13.43 -8.18
C ILE A 116 0.12 13.88 -6.98
N HIS A 117 -0.94 14.65 -7.23
CA HIS A 117 -1.81 15.15 -6.16
C HIS A 117 -2.41 14.02 -5.33
N GLY A 118 -3.00 13.01 -5.97
CA GLY A 118 -3.58 11.87 -5.27
C GLY A 118 -2.54 11.05 -4.51
N ILE A 119 -1.33 10.88 -5.05
CA ILE A 119 -0.21 10.21 -4.35
C ILE A 119 0.12 10.94 -3.05
N ASP A 120 0.26 12.27 -3.11
CA ASP A 120 0.57 13.10 -1.94
C ASP A 120 -0.53 12.96 -0.87
N LYS A 121 -1.79 13.05 -1.30
CA LYS A 121 -2.96 12.91 -0.42
C LYS A 121 -3.06 11.55 0.26
N VAL A 122 -2.75 10.47 -0.46
CA VAL A 122 -2.77 9.11 0.09
C VAL A 122 -1.63 8.91 1.09
N ALA A 123 -0.45 9.44 0.79
CA ALA A 123 0.67 9.42 1.72
C ALA A 123 0.36 10.20 3.01
N ASP A 124 -0.33 11.34 2.90
CA ASP A 124 -0.77 12.11 4.07
C ASP A 124 -1.70 11.31 4.99
N LEU A 125 -2.61 10.48 4.45
CA LEU A 125 -3.46 9.61 5.27
C LEU A 125 -2.63 8.56 6.04
N PHE A 126 -1.59 8.00 5.44
CA PHE A 126 -0.69 7.09 6.17
C PHE A 126 0.09 7.82 7.26
N ARG A 127 0.64 9.01 6.96
CA ARG A 127 1.38 9.84 7.93
C ARG A 127 0.50 10.22 9.12
N GLU A 128 -0.73 10.67 8.85
CA GLU A 128 -1.72 10.99 9.88
C GLU A 128 -1.94 9.81 10.82
N TRP A 129 -2.06 8.60 10.28
CA TRP A 129 -2.22 7.40 11.11
C TRP A 129 -1.01 7.17 12.01
N PHE A 130 0.21 7.18 11.47
CA PHE A 130 1.42 6.96 12.28
C PHE A 130 1.59 8.06 13.34
N ASP A 131 1.37 9.32 12.98
CA ASP A 131 1.41 10.45 13.91
C ASP A 131 0.39 10.31 15.03
N ALA A 132 -0.86 9.95 14.71
CA ALA A 132 -1.92 9.71 15.68
C ALA A 132 -1.63 8.53 16.62
N GLN A 133 -0.84 7.56 16.17
CA GLN A 133 -0.37 6.44 16.99
C GLN A 133 0.93 6.75 17.75
N ASN A 134 1.50 7.94 17.61
CA ASN A 134 2.82 8.31 18.11
C ASN A 134 3.89 7.30 17.68
N LEU A 135 3.89 6.94 16.39
CA LEU A 135 4.85 6.04 15.77
C LEU A 135 5.76 6.82 14.82
N PRO A 136 7.03 6.41 14.66
CA PRO A 136 7.89 7.01 13.66
C PRO A 136 7.40 6.60 12.27
N TRP A 137 7.74 7.38 11.26
CA TRP A 137 7.59 7.01 9.86
C TRP A 137 8.67 7.71 9.04
N THR A 138 8.91 7.19 7.85
CA THR A 138 9.78 7.81 6.83
C THR A 138 9.11 7.72 5.47
N THR A 139 9.52 8.57 4.53
CA THR A 139 9.11 8.44 3.14
C THR A 139 9.98 7.39 2.45
N THR A 140 9.36 6.59 1.59
CA THR A 140 10.06 5.72 0.63
C THR A 140 9.64 6.11 -0.77
N ASP A 141 10.58 6.19 -1.69
CA ASP A 141 10.31 6.68 -3.03
C ASP A 141 9.57 5.65 -3.89
N LEU A 142 8.76 6.15 -4.81
CA LEU A 142 8.16 5.36 -5.88
C LEU A 142 9.22 5.01 -6.95
N ASP A 143 10.12 4.07 -6.65
CA ASP A 143 11.25 3.69 -7.50
C ASP A 143 10.89 2.83 -8.74
N GLY A 144 9.67 2.29 -8.78
CA GLY A 144 9.10 1.56 -9.91
C GLY A 144 9.41 0.06 -9.91
N ARG A 145 9.94 -0.50 -8.82
CA ARG A 145 10.39 -1.90 -8.71
C ARG A 145 9.36 -2.85 -8.10
N THR A 146 8.08 -2.51 -8.09
CA THR A 146 7.00 -3.37 -7.57
C THR A 146 5.69 -3.16 -8.35
N ASP A 147 4.66 -3.93 -8.04
CA ASP A 147 3.44 -4.07 -8.83
C ASP A 147 2.60 -2.80 -8.99
N TYR A 148 2.88 -1.71 -8.27
CA TYR A 148 2.18 -0.44 -8.50
C TYR A 148 2.64 0.19 -9.83
N ALA A 149 3.82 -0.16 -10.33
CA ALA A 149 4.46 0.52 -11.46
C ALA A 149 3.63 0.48 -12.77
N PRO A 150 3.01 -0.65 -13.16
CA PRO A 150 2.12 -0.69 -14.32
C PRO A 150 0.89 0.23 -14.18
N PHE A 151 0.35 0.39 -12.97
CA PHE A 151 -0.79 1.28 -12.70
C PHE A 151 -0.35 2.74 -12.76
N LEU A 152 0.76 3.07 -12.09
CA LEU A 152 1.33 4.41 -12.07
C LEU A 152 1.69 4.90 -13.48
N THR A 153 2.19 4.02 -14.34
CA THR A 153 2.52 4.34 -15.74
C THR A 153 1.32 4.83 -16.53
N GLU A 154 0.13 4.30 -16.25
CA GLU A 154 -1.13 4.76 -16.87
C GLU A 154 -1.73 5.98 -16.13
N GLY A 155 -1.03 6.45 -15.10
CA GLY A 155 -1.37 7.57 -14.23
C GLY A 155 -2.54 7.31 -13.32
N ILE A 156 -2.74 6.05 -12.92
CA ILE A 156 -3.56 5.71 -11.76
C ILE A 156 -2.77 6.11 -10.50
N VAL A 157 -3.43 6.76 -9.55
CA VAL A 157 -2.83 7.10 -8.25
C VAL A 157 -2.39 5.82 -7.55
N VAL A 158 -1.19 5.86 -6.99
CA VAL A 158 -0.65 4.74 -6.21
C VAL A 158 -0.33 5.21 -4.80
N GLY A 159 -0.30 4.28 -3.86
CA GLY A 159 0.17 4.50 -2.51
C GLY A 159 0.48 3.18 -1.84
N GLY A 160 0.91 3.21 -0.58
CA GLY A 160 1.21 1.98 0.13
C GLY A 160 2.33 2.13 1.14
N LEU A 161 2.80 0.98 1.60
CA LEU A 161 3.73 0.87 2.71
C LEU A 161 4.85 -0.10 2.34
N PHE A 162 6.02 0.14 2.94
CA PHE A 162 7.20 -0.69 2.81
C PHE A 162 7.97 -0.66 4.14
N SER A 163 8.59 -1.78 4.49
CA SER A 163 9.36 -1.90 5.73
C SER A 163 10.86 -2.00 5.55
N GLY A 164 11.36 -1.80 4.33
CA GLY A 164 12.77 -1.87 3.99
C GLY A 164 13.20 -3.28 3.57
N ALA A 165 14.16 -3.36 2.66
CA ALA A 165 14.74 -4.61 2.18
C ALA A 165 16.26 -4.59 2.38
N GLU A 166 17.03 -4.44 1.30
CA GLU A 166 18.46 -4.19 1.32
C GLU A 166 18.86 -2.81 1.87
N ASP A 167 17.89 -1.94 2.15
CA ASP A 167 18.11 -0.59 2.66
C ASP A 167 18.79 -0.62 4.04
N VAL A 168 19.84 0.18 4.22
CA VAL A 168 20.57 0.29 5.49
C VAL A 168 19.86 1.28 6.39
N LYS A 169 19.43 0.81 7.58
CA LYS A 169 18.88 1.68 8.62
C LYS A 169 20.00 2.55 9.20
N THR A 170 19.84 3.86 9.15
CA THR A 170 20.86 4.79 9.67
C THR A 170 20.85 4.87 11.19
N VAL A 171 21.92 5.45 11.76
CA VAL A 171 21.98 5.76 13.20
C VAL A 171 20.85 6.71 13.60
N GLU A 172 20.55 7.72 12.77
CA GLU A 172 19.49 8.69 12.99
C GLU A 172 18.11 8.02 12.98
N GLU A 173 17.86 7.13 12.03
CA GLU A 173 16.62 6.36 11.96
C GLU A 173 16.48 5.45 13.17
N ARG A 174 17.52 4.68 13.53
CA ARG A 174 17.48 3.83 14.72
C ARG A 174 17.21 4.64 15.98
N ASN A 175 17.88 5.77 16.17
CA ASN A 175 17.66 6.68 17.31
C ASN A 175 16.22 7.24 17.33
N ARG A 176 15.67 7.60 16.17
CA ARG A 176 14.27 8.03 16.05
C ARG A 176 13.34 6.91 16.51
N TYR A 177 13.56 5.68 16.11
CA TYR A 177 12.69 4.58 16.50
C TYR A 177 12.85 4.25 18.00
N ASP A 178 14.06 4.30 18.56
CA ASP A 178 14.25 4.19 20.02
C ASP A 178 13.47 5.27 20.78
N HIS A 179 13.42 6.50 20.25
CA HIS A 179 12.67 7.58 20.88
C HIS A 179 11.16 7.31 20.91
N PHE A 180 10.58 6.86 19.81
CA PHE A 180 9.13 6.62 19.72
C PHE A 180 8.69 5.28 20.32
N LEU A 181 9.50 4.22 20.19
CA LEU A 181 9.13 2.86 20.56
C LEU A 181 9.69 2.43 21.93
N GLY A 182 10.62 3.20 22.50
CA GLY A 182 11.35 2.88 23.71
C GLY A 182 12.78 2.40 23.42
N GLN A 183 13.69 2.62 24.39
CA GLN A 183 15.09 2.28 24.20
C GLN A 183 15.30 0.79 23.89
N GLY A 184 16.08 0.51 22.85
CA GLY A 184 16.38 -0.86 22.39
C GLY A 184 15.35 -1.40 21.39
N MET A 185 14.28 -0.66 21.10
CA MET A 185 13.24 -1.05 20.14
C MET A 185 13.48 -0.44 18.75
N GLY A 186 14.53 0.38 18.59
CA GLY A 186 14.87 1.03 17.32
C GLY A 186 15.41 0.11 16.24
N GLY A 187 15.81 -1.11 16.61
CA GLY A 187 16.50 -2.06 15.73
C GLY A 187 17.99 -1.80 15.68
N LEU A 188 18.62 -2.20 14.57
CA LEU A 188 20.07 -2.14 14.36
C LEU A 188 20.42 -1.03 13.39
N ALA A 189 21.27 -0.09 13.82
CA ALA A 189 21.87 0.89 12.93
C ALA A 189 22.95 0.24 12.05
N ASP A 190 23.26 0.87 10.93
CA ASP A 190 24.28 0.44 9.96
C ASP A 190 24.08 -1.00 9.47
N SER A 191 22.83 -1.47 9.53
CA SER A 191 22.40 -2.81 9.17
C SER A 191 21.20 -2.73 8.25
N VAL A 192 21.10 -3.67 7.31
CA VAL A 192 19.96 -3.73 6.38
C VAL A 192 18.64 -3.99 7.11
N CYS A 193 17.54 -3.54 6.53
CA CYS A 193 16.20 -3.73 7.09
C CYS A 193 15.77 -5.21 7.07
N ASP A 194 16.09 -5.93 6.00
CA ASP A 194 15.87 -7.38 5.86
C ASP A 194 17.17 -8.11 5.45
N PRO A 195 17.89 -8.75 6.40
CA PRO A 195 19.11 -9.49 6.10
C PRO A 195 18.86 -10.77 5.29
N CYS A 196 17.62 -11.25 5.24
CA CYS A 196 17.20 -12.46 4.56
C CYS A 196 16.51 -12.20 3.21
N TYR A 197 16.39 -10.94 2.79
CA TYR A 197 15.84 -10.58 1.49
C TYR A 197 16.46 -11.40 0.34
N HIS A 198 15.60 -12.08 -0.44
CA HIS A 198 15.97 -12.97 -1.55
C HIS A 198 16.91 -14.13 -1.16
N LYS A 199 16.89 -14.56 0.10
CA LYS A 199 17.69 -15.69 0.62
C LYS A 199 16.80 -16.77 1.21
N ALA A 200 17.37 -17.98 1.35
CA ALA A 200 16.67 -19.14 1.90
C ALA A 200 16.21 -18.97 3.37
N CYS A 201 16.74 -17.99 4.10
CA CYS A 201 16.32 -17.71 5.47
C CYS A 201 15.05 -16.85 5.56
N ASP A 202 14.57 -16.28 4.45
CA ASP A 202 13.27 -15.59 4.42
C ASP A 202 12.13 -16.59 4.63
N SER A 203 11.63 -16.61 5.85
CA SER A 203 10.74 -17.62 6.40
C SER A 203 9.83 -16.96 7.44
N ILE A 204 8.91 -17.71 8.05
CA ILE A 204 8.04 -17.16 9.10
C ILE A 204 8.83 -16.67 10.33
N GLN A 205 10.08 -17.11 10.50
CA GLN A 205 10.99 -16.62 11.53
C GLN A 205 11.59 -15.24 11.20
N ASN A 206 11.51 -14.79 9.94
CA ASN A 206 12.04 -13.52 9.44
C ASN A 206 11.00 -12.38 9.47
N VAL A 207 10.03 -12.43 10.38
CA VAL A 207 8.89 -11.50 10.41
C VAL A 207 8.85 -10.73 11.72
N ASN A 208 8.89 -9.41 11.64
CA ASN A 208 8.60 -8.56 12.79
C ASN A 208 7.08 -8.38 12.95
N ILE A 209 6.48 -9.07 13.92
CA ILE A 209 5.03 -9.06 14.15
C ILE A 209 4.51 -7.69 14.61
N PHE A 210 5.31 -6.93 15.36
CA PHE A 210 4.93 -5.58 15.75
C PHE A 210 4.82 -4.68 14.52
N ALA A 211 5.81 -4.72 13.63
CA ALA A 211 5.79 -3.95 12.40
C ALA A 211 4.58 -4.34 11.52
N LEU A 212 4.35 -5.64 11.35
CA LEU A 212 3.21 -6.16 10.58
C LEU A 212 1.88 -5.66 11.13
N ASP A 213 1.65 -5.75 12.45
CA ASP A 213 0.41 -5.26 13.09
C ASP A 213 0.17 -3.78 12.81
N LYS A 214 1.22 -2.96 12.94
CA LYS A 214 1.09 -1.51 12.70
C LYS A 214 0.84 -1.19 11.23
N MET A 215 1.59 -1.80 10.32
CA MET A 215 1.41 -1.58 8.88
C MET A 215 0.02 -2.02 8.39
N VAL A 216 -0.49 -3.16 8.87
CA VAL A 216 -1.85 -3.63 8.53
C VAL A 216 -2.92 -2.67 9.04
N LYS A 217 -2.76 -2.14 10.25
CA LYS A 217 -3.71 -1.15 10.81
C LYS A 217 -3.65 0.19 10.08
N ALA A 218 -2.47 0.63 9.65
CA ALA A 218 -2.30 1.81 8.80
C ALA A 218 -3.02 1.61 7.45
N ALA A 219 -2.82 0.44 6.82
CA ALA A 219 -3.52 0.06 5.60
C ALA A 219 -5.05 0.06 5.77
N ALA A 220 -5.55 -0.50 6.88
CA ALA A 220 -6.97 -0.49 7.20
C ALA A 220 -7.51 0.95 7.37
N TYR A 221 -6.79 1.81 8.08
CA TYR A 221 -7.17 3.21 8.27
C TYR A 221 -7.31 3.96 6.94
N VAL A 222 -6.32 3.83 6.06
CA VAL A 222 -6.37 4.48 4.73
C VAL A 222 -7.53 3.92 3.90
N LEU A 223 -7.77 2.61 3.94
CA LEU A 223 -8.89 2.00 3.23
C LEU A 223 -10.25 2.56 3.70
N GLU A 224 -10.45 2.71 5.01
CA GLU A 224 -11.65 3.33 5.59
C GLU A 224 -11.80 4.78 5.12
N LYS A 225 -10.74 5.59 5.24
CA LYS A 225 -10.77 7.01 4.86
C LYS A 225 -11.10 7.22 3.39
N LEU A 226 -10.53 6.40 2.52
CA LEU A 226 -10.86 6.43 1.11
C LEU A 226 -12.30 6.00 0.85
N GLY A 227 -12.81 4.99 1.58
CA GLY A 227 -14.19 4.52 1.47
C GLY A 227 -15.24 5.52 1.97
N GLU A 228 -14.85 6.40 2.90
CA GLU A 228 -15.66 7.51 3.44
C GLU A 228 -15.73 8.73 2.51
N GLU A 229 -14.77 8.89 1.58
CA GLU A 229 -14.69 10.06 0.72
C GLU A 229 -15.91 10.16 -0.21
N SER A 230 -16.55 11.32 -0.23
CA SER A 230 -17.80 11.52 -0.96
C SER A 230 -17.58 11.67 -2.47
N ASP A 231 -16.48 12.30 -2.86
CA ASP A 231 -16.00 12.42 -4.24
C ASP A 231 -14.52 12.07 -4.33
N LEU A 232 -14.23 10.78 -4.20
CA LEU A 232 -12.88 10.27 -4.27
C LEU A 232 -12.19 10.59 -5.59
N GLN A 233 -12.91 10.59 -6.72
CA GLN A 233 -12.29 10.87 -8.00
C GLN A 233 -11.82 12.32 -8.07
N GLY A 234 -12.66 13.28 -7.65
CA GLY A 234 -12.26 14.69 -7.55
C GLY A 234 -11.17 14.93 -6.50
N TRP A 235 -11.20 14.19 -5.40
CA TRP A 235 -10.18 14.25 -4.35
C TRP A 235 -8.80 13.75 -4.83
N LEU A 236 -8.77 12.65 -5.60
CA LEU A 236 -7.54 12.09 -6.17
C LEU A 236 -7.02 12.89 -7.37
N TYR A 237 -7.94 13.35 -8.23
CA TYR A 237 -7.65 13.97 -9.53
C TYR A 237 -8.36 15.32 -9.65
N PRO A 238 -7.91 16.37 -8.92
CA PRO A 238 -8.50 17.69 -9.04
C PRO A 238 -8.29 18.26 -10.46
N ASN A 239 -9.28 19.01 -10.94
CA ASN A 239 -9.22 19.71 -12.23
C ASN A 239 -8.21 20.86 -12.24
#